data_AF-A0A1M5PRX2-F1
#
_entry.id   AF-A0A1M5PRX2-F1
#
_cell.length_a   1.000
_cell.length_b   1.000
_cell.length_c   1.000
_cell.angle_alpha   90.00
_cell.angle_beta   90.00
_cell.angle_gamma   90.00
#
_symmetry.space_group_name_H-M   'P 1'
#
loop_
_entity.id
_entity.type
_entity.pdbx_description
1 polymer ?
#
loop_
_entity_poly.entity_id
_entity_poly.type
_entity_poly.pdbx_seq_one_letter_code
_entity_poly.pdbx_strand_id
1 'polypeptide(L)'
;MSAASAKRSKAAPGTYPVGAASLRAQVLAVMLAPDDMTGVDSIFEHRKVSLHTVVRALVRKYEWPIERRDFPTNTADGRAAWASVYCLPREVIDAALAGQGADWLDGVRAARMARARRR
;
A
#
# COMPACT_ATOMS: atom_id res chain seq x y z
N MET A 1 -17.44 7.84 -18.58
CA MET A 1 -16.21 7.04 -18.42
C MET A 1 -15.02 7.95 -18.68
N SER A 2 -14.44 8.57 -17.64
CA SER A 2 -13.34 9.53 -17.84
C SER A 2 -12.03 8.87 -17.42
N ALA A 3 -11.17 8.65 -18.40
CA ALA A 3 -9.79 8.24 -18.19
C ALA A 3 -9.04 9.39 -17.52
N ALA A 4 -8.85 9.31 -16.21
CA ALA A 4 -7.84 10.12 -15.55
C ALA A 4 -6.51 9.73 -16.19
N SER A 5 -5.92 10.67 -16.94
CA SER A 5 -4.61 10.52 -17.55
C SER A 5 -3.58 10.32 -16.44
N ALA A 6 -3.34 9.04 -16.11
CA ALA A 6 -2.27 8.63 -15.23
C ALA A 6 -0.97 8.96 -15.96
N LYS A 7 -0.36 10.05 -15.51
CA LYS A 7 0.97 10.47 -15.94
C LYS A 7 1.87 9.25 -15.83
N ARG A 8 2.30 8.69 -16.97
CA ARG A 8 3.17 7.49 -17.06
C ARG A 8 4.34 7.70 -16.11
N SER A 9 4.26 7.11 -14.93
CA SER A 9 5.27 7.31 -13.90
C SER A 9 6.48 6.49 -14.33
N LYS A 10 7.67 7.07 -14.14
CA LYS A 10 8.92 6.40 -14.45
C LYS A 10 8.92 5.06 -13.70
N ALA A 11 9.08 3.94 -14.41
CA ALA A 11 8.82 2.58 -13.93
C ALA A 11 9.77 2.07 -12.82
N ALA A 12 10.50 2.97 -12.15
CA ALA A 12 11.43 2.60 -11.10
C ALA A 12 10.69 2.46 -9.76
N PRO A 13 10.84 1.32 -9.07
CA PRO A 13 10.40 1.17 -7.68
C PRO A 13 11.06 2.19 -6.76
N GLY A 14 10.37 2.52 -5.67
CA GLY A 14 10.95 3.32 -4.60
C GLY A 14 11.89 2.50 -3.71
N THR A 15 12.43 3.15 -2.68
CA THR A 15 13.24 2.46 -1.66
C THR A 15 12.35 1.71 -0.67
N TYR A 16 12.71 0.49 -0.29
CA TYR A 16 11.95 -0.28 0.68
C TYR A 16 12.09 0.29 2.11
N PRO A 17 10.99 0.40 2.88
CA PRO A 17 11.07 0.77 4.29
C PRO A 17 11.91 -0.19 5.13
N VAL A 18 12.78 0.39 5.95
CA VAL A 18 13.54 -0.35 6.97
C VAL A 18 12.59 -0.78 8.10
N GLY A 19 12.68 -2.05 8.49
CA GLY A 19 11.84 -2.65 9.54
C GLY A 19 10.57 -3.27 8.97
N ALA A 20 10.61 -4.59 8.79
CA ALA A 20 9.54 -5.41 8.22
C ALA A 20 8.21 -5.33 8.99
N ALA A 21 8.25 -5.10 10.30
CA ALA A 21 7.04 -4.92 11.12
C ALA A 21 6.46 -3.50 11.09
N SER A 22 7.13 -2.54 10.44
CA SER A 22 6.71 -1.14 10.45
C SER A 22 5.40 -0.94 9.68
N LEU A 23 4.63 0.08 10.08
CA LEU A 23 3.36 0.42 9.42
C LEU A 23 3.54 0.73 7.92
N ARG A 24 4.66 1.36 7.57
CA ARG A 24 5.02 1.70 6.19
C ARG A 24 5.30 0.45 5.36
N ALA A 25 6.06 -0.49 5.92
CA ALA A 25 6.34 -1.77 5.28
C ALA A 25 5.04 -2.57 5.07
N GLN A 26 4.17 -2.63 6.08
CA GLN A 26 2.91 -3.35 5.97
C GLN A 26 1.97 -2.76 4.91
N VAL A 27 1.84 -1.43 4.85
CA VAL A 27 1.01 -0.76 3.83
C VAL A 27 1.59 -0.95 2.43
N LEU A 28 2.90 -0.81 2.26
CA LEU A 28 3.54 -1.03 0.96
C LEU A 28 3.41 -2.49 0.50
N ALA A 29 3.50 -3.46 1.42
CA ALA A 29 3.32 -4.87 1.10
C ALA A 29 1.93 -5.17 0.53
N VAL A 30 0.87 -4.56 1.09
CA VAL A 30 -0.50 -4.69 0.58
C VAL A 30 -0.64 -4.10 -0.83
N MET A 31 0.07 -3.00 -1.12
CA MET A 31 0.06 -2.40 -2.45
C MET A 31 0.79 -3.25 -3.51
N LEU A 32 1.85 -3.97 -3.10
CA LEU A 32 2.65 -4.83 -3.99
C LEU A 32 2.03 -6.21 -4.19
N ALA A 33 1.31 -6.74 -3.19
CA ALA A 33 0.65 -8.05 -3.25
C ALA A 33 -0.85 -7.90 -2.90
N PRO A 34 -1.65 -7.27 -3.77
CA PRO A 34 -3.04 -6.96 -3.46
C PRO A 34 -3.96 -8.18 -3.34
N ASP A 35 -3.53 -9.37 -3.79
CA ASP A 35 -4.29 -10.61 -3.60
C ASP A 35 -4.21 -11.13 -2.16
N ASP A 36 -3.28 -10.60 -1.36
CA ASP A 36 -3.03 -10.95 0.04
C ASP A 36 -3.60 -9.87 0.97
N MET A 37 -4.93 -9.78 1.02
CA MET A 37 -5.69 -8.80 1.83
C MET A 37 -5.95 -9.27 3.25
N THR A 38 -5.44 -10.44 3.65
CA THR A 38 -5.73 -11.00 4.97
C THR A 38 -5.17 -10.10 6.08
N GLY A 39 -6.07 -9.61 6.95
CA GLY A 39 -5.70 -8.80 8.10
C GLY A 39 -5.35 -7.34 7.78
N VAL A 40 -5.70 -6.81 6.61
CA VAL A 40 -5.49 -5.39 6.26
C VAL A 40 -6.16 -4.46 7.26
N ASP A 41 -7.37 -4.79 7.71
CA ASP A 41 -8.10 -4.00 8.71
C ASP A 41 -7.33 -3.89 10.04
N SER A 42 -6.51 -4.92 10.38
CA SER A 42 -5.71 -4.94 11.61
C SER A 42 -4.48 -4.02 11.56
N ILE A 43 -4.04 -3.57 10.36
CA ILE A 43 -2.82 -2.77 10.19
C ILE A 43 -2.91 -1.46 10.98
N PHE A 44 -4.10 -0.87 11.03
CA PHE A 44 -4.38 0.39 11.72
C PHE A 44 -5.10 0.21 13.05
N GLU A 45 -5.40 -1.03 13.45
CA GLU A 45 -6.08 -1.32 14.70
C GLU A 45 -5.26 -0.80 15.89
N HIS A 46 -5.89 0.05 16.72
CA HIS A 46 -5.28 0.77 17.84
C HIS A 46 -4.15 1.77 17.46
N ARG A 47 -4.07 2.21 16.20
CA ARG A 47 -3.10 3.24 15.77
C ARG A 47 -3.77 4.59 15.59
N LYS A 48 -3.08 5.65 16.02
CA LYS A 48 -3.50 7.05 15.81
C LYS A 48 -3.10 7.61 14.43
N VAL A 49 -2.40 6.82 13.61
CA VAL A 49 -1.84 7.25 12.32
C VAL A 49 -2.81 6.87 11.21
N SER A 50 -3.14 7.82 10.33
CA SER A 50 -4.00 7.56 9.16
C SER A 50 -3.25 6.95 7.98
N LEU A 51 -3.95 6.23 7.10
CA LEU A 51 -3.40 5.70 5.85
C LEU A 51 -2.74 6.80 5.01
N HIS A 52 -3.39 7.96 4.87
CA HIS A 52 -2.84 9.09 4.12
C HIS A 52 -1.47 9.55 4.66
N THR A 53 -1.27 9.52 5.98
CA THR A 53 0.03 9.88 6.58
C THR A 53 1.13 8.88 6.20
N VAL A 54 0.78 7.59 6.19
CA VAL A 54 1.70 6.52 5.78
C VAL A 54 2.05 6.64 4.31
N VAL A 55 1.04 6.82 3.45
CA VAL A 55 1.22 7.01 2.00
C VAL A 55 2.07 8.25 1.72
N ARG A 56 1.81 9.37 2.41
CA ARG A 56 2.62 10.59 2.26
C ARG A 56 4.10 10.32 2.58
N ALA A 57 4.39 9.48 3.57
CA ALA A 57 5.76 9.08 3.86
C ALA A 57 6.35 8.17 2.76
N LEU A 58 5.58 7.20 2.25
CA LEU A 58 6.01 6.33 1.14
C LEU A 58 6.34 7.13 -0.12
N VAL A 59 5.54 8.15 -0.45
CA VAL A 59 5.80 9.04 -1.58
C VAL A 59 7.01 9.93 -1.34
N ARG A 60 7.10 10.61 -0.19
CA ARG A 60 8.11 11.67 0.03
C ARG A 60 9.47 11.17 0.50
N LYS A 61 9.49 10.13 1.35
CA LYS A 61 10.72 9.62 1.96
C LYS A 61 11.27 8.41 1.21
N TYR A 62 10.37 7.59 0.67
CA TYR A 62 10.73 6.33 0.03
C TYR A 62 10.55 6.39 -1.49
N GLU A 63 10.09 7.52 -2.01
CA GLU A 63 10.01 7.80 -3.45
C GLU A 63 9.16 6.82 -4.25
N TRP A 64 8.15 6.20 -3.59
CA TRP A 64 7.22 5.32 -4.28
C TRP A 64 6.22 6.13 -5.12
N PRO A 65 6.03 5.80 -6.40
CA PRO A 65 5.10 6.48 -7.29
C PRO A 65 3.66 6.02 -7.04
N ILE A 66 3.10 6.34 -5.87
CA ILE A 66 1.73 5.95 -5.48
C ILE A 66 0.73 6.92 -6.09
N GLU A 67 -0.25 6.37 -6.80
CA GLU A 67 -1.39 7.10 -7.35
C GLU A 67 -2.57 7.08 -6.38
N ARG A 68 -3.32 8.19 -6.32
CA ARG A 68 -4.63 8.24 -5.67
C ARG A 68 -5.72 8.27 -6.73
N ARG A 69 -6.70 7.38 -6.62
CA ARG A 69 -7.88 7.34 -7.47
C ARG A 69 -9.11 7.47 -6.60
N ASP A 70 -9.97 8.42 -6.93
CA ASP A 70 -11.20 8.68 -6.21
C ASP A 70 -12.38 8.15 -7.04
N PHE A 71 -13.24 7.32 -6.45
CA PHE A 71 -14.41 6.76 -7.11
C PHE A 71 -15.67 7.06 -6.30
N PRO A 72 -16.79 7.38 -6.98
CA PRO A 72 -18.07 7.54 -6.30
C PRO A 72 -18.50 6.18 -5.73
N THR A 73 -18.90 6.17 -4.46
CA THR A 73 -19.44 4.99 -3.77
C THR A 73 -20.69 5.39 -3.02
N ASN A 74 -21.64 4.48 -2.88
CA ASN A 74 -22.77 4.68 -1.98
C ASN A 74 -22.43 4.13 -0.60
N THR A 75 -22.80 4.84 0.45
CA THR A 75 -22.76 4.31 1.82
C THR A 75 -23.92 3.33 2.02
N ALA A 76 -23.84 2.52 3.08
CA ALA A 76 -24.86 1.52 3.41
C ALA A 76 -26.27 2.11 3.63
N ASP A 77 -26.35 3.41 3.97
CA ASP A 77 -27.59 4.18 4.13
C ASP A 77 -27.98 4.99 2.88
N GLY A 78 -27.35 4.73 1.72
CA GLY A 78 -27.73 5.28 0.42
C GLY A 78 -27.20 6.69 0.12
N ARG A 79 -26.34 7.28 0.97
CA ARG A 79 -25.72 8.58 0.68
C ARG A 79 -24.57 8.42 -0.31
N ALA A 80 -24.44 9.40 -1.20
CA ALA A 80 -23.30 9.50 -2.10
C ALA A 80 -22.04 9.86 -1.28
N ALA A 81 -21.01 9.04 -1.42
CA ALA A 81 -19.69 9.24 -0.83
C ALA A 81 -18.60 9.06 -1.90
N TRP A 82 -17.37 9.40 -1.54
CA TRP A 82 -16.19 9.19 -2.38
C TRP A 82 -15.22 8.28 -1.65
N ALA A 83 -14.81 7.20 -2.31
CA ALA A 83 -13.76 6.31 -1.83
C ALA A 83 -12.44 6.68 -2.51
N SER A 84 -11.41 6.95 -1.72
CA SER A 84 -10.04 7.14 -2.21
C SER A 84 -9.27 5.83 -2.11
N VAL A 85 -8.78 5.34 -3.25
CA VAL A 85 -7.91 4.17 -3.35
C VAL A 85 -6.50 4.63 -3.67
N TYR A 86 -5.52 4.10 -2.95
CA TYR A 86 -4.10 4.30 -3.25
C TYR A 86 -3.56 3.06 -3.96
N CYS A 87 -2.92 3.23 -5.11
CA CYS A 87 -2.43 2.13 -5.93
C CYS A 87 -1.05 2.42 -6.51
N LEU A 88 -0.30 1.37 -6.80
CA LEU A 88 0.93 1.45 -7.58
C LEU A 88 0.62 1.18 -9.06
N PRO A 89 1.30 1.85 -9.99
CA PRO A 89 1.31 1.50 -11.40
C PRO A 89 1.75 0.04 -11.58
N ARG A 90 1.15 -0.67 -12.54
CA ARG A 90 1.42 -2.10 -12.73
C ARG A 90 2.88 -2.36 -13.07
N GLU A 91 3.45 -1.51 -13.92
CA GLU A 91 4.85 -1.54 -14.31
C GLU A 91 5.81 -1.37 -13.12
N VAL A 92 5.41 -0.63 -12.08
CA VAL A 92 6.20 -0.44 -10.87
C VAL A 92 6.12 -1.67 -9.97
N ILE A 93 4.96 -2.29 -9.88
CA ILE A 93 4.79 -3.57 -9.16
C ILE A 93 5.64 -4.64 -9.82
N ASP A 94 5.54 -4.80 -11.14
CA ASP A 94 6.29 -5.81 -11.89
C ASP A 94 7.81 -5.57 -11.74
N ALA A 95 8.27 -4.32 -11.86
CA ALA A 95 9.68 -3.98 -11.65
C ALA A 95 10.16 -4.23 -10.20
N ALA A 96 9.31 -3.96 -9.21
CA ALA A 96 9.63 -4.21 -7.81
C ALA A 96 9.75 -5.71 -7.53
N LEU A 97 8.81 -6.51 -8.05
CA LEU A 97 8.78 -7.97 -7.85
C LEU A 97 9.87 -8.69 -8.63
N ALA A 98 10.26 -8.20 -9.81
CA ALA A 98 11.40 -8.74 -10.57
C ALA A 98 12.75 -8.44 -9.91
N GLY A 99 12.81 -7.43 -9.04
CA GLY A 99 13.98 -7.11 -8.23
C GLY A 99 13.94 -7.80 -6.86
N GLN A 100 14.15 -7.02 -5.79
CA GLN A 100 14.20 -7.52 -4.42
C GLN A 100 12.82 -7.57 -3.73
N GLY A 101 11.74 -7.24 -4.45
CA GLY A 101 10.40 -7.09 -3.87
C GLY A 101 9.84 -8.38 -3.31
N ALA A 102 10.08 -9.52 -3.95
CA ALA A 102 9.63 -10.82 -3.47
C ALA A 102 10.26 -11.17 -2.11
N ASP A 103 11.59 -11.13 -2.01
CA ASP A 103 12.32 -11.41 -0.77
C ASP A 103 11.92 -10.45 0.35
N TRP A 104 11.74 -9.17 0.01
CA TRP A 104 11.31 -8.17 0.97
C TRP A 104 9.89 -8.43 1.50
N LEU A 105 8.95 -8.84 0.62
CA LEU A 105 7.59 -9.20 1.00
C LEU A 105 7.57 -10.39 1.97
N ASP A 106 8.40 -11.40 1.71
CA ASP A 106 8.52 -12.55 2.61
C ASP A 106 9.05 -12.14 3.99
N GLY A 107 10.00 -11.21 4.04
CA GLY A 107 10.44 -10.60 5.30
C GLY A 107 9.31 -9.88 6.05
N VAL A 108 8.48 -9.10 5.36
CA VAL A 108 7.31 -8.42 5.94
C VAL A 108 6.29 -9.43 6.47
N ARG A 109 5.99 -10.49 5.70
CA ARG A 109 5.09 -11.56 6.11
C ARG A 109 5.60 -12.29 7.34
N ALA A 110 6.87 -12.68 7.35
CA ALA A 110 7.50 -13.33 8.49
C ALA A 110 7.42 -12.47 9.75
N ALA A 111 7.71 -11.16 9.64
CA ALA A 111 7.60 -10.22 10.75
C ALA A 111 6.17 -10.06 11.27
N ARG A 112 5.18 -10.04 10.36
CA ARG A 112 3.75 -9.99 10.73
C ARG A 112 3.33 -11.25 11.50
N MET A 113 3.69 -12.43 11.00
CA MET A 113 3.41 -13.71 11.66
C MET A 113 4.09 -13.81 13.03
N ALA A 114 5.33 -13.34 13.15
CA ALA A 114 6.03 -13.28 14.43
C ALA A 114 5.34 -12.35 15.43
N ARG A 115 4.73 -11.25 14.98
CA ARG A 115 3.92 -10.35 15.83
C ARG A 115 2.60 -10.99 16.25
N ALA A 116 1.93 -11.70 15.33
CA ALA A 116 0.68 -12.37 15.63
C ALA A 116 0.85 -13.45 16.71
N ARG A 117 1.95 -14.23 16.66
CA ARG A 117 2.28 -15.24 17.68
C ARG A 117 2.59 -14.68 19.08
N ARG A 118 2.85 -13.38 19.19
CA ARG A 118 3.17 -12.71 20.47
C ARG A 118 1.97 -12.01 21.11
N ARG A 119 0.82 -11.99 20.42
CA ARG A 119 -0.45 -11.48 20.95
C ARG A 119 -1.26 -12.64 21.49
#